data_AF-A0A534QMT2-F1
#
_entry.id   AF-A0A534QMT2-F1
#
_cell.length_a   1.000
_cell.length_b   1.000
_cell.length_c   1.000
_cell.angle_alpha   90.00
_cell.angle_beta   90.00
_cell.angle_gamma   90.00
#
_symmetry.space_group_name_H-M   'P 1'
#
loop_
_entity.id
_entity.type
_entity.pdbx_description
1 polymer ?
#
loop_
_entity_poly.entity_id
_entity_poly.type
_entity_poly.pdbx_seq_one_letter_code
_entity_poly.pdbx_strand_id
1 'polypeptide(L)'
;MINLRIVGNEVSALGTAAVAMPLRFVLRGQPFDPGAPNPTPVVLVHGFLGDPTNFLALRGHLAARGIRNFVSFSYPPRLDWQRLACRLGRTVEAVCLATGASQVDLVGHSLGGLIARYLTEMGDGGRVRRVVTLGAPYFATRIPPRELAIFGAYDFFVVPPHPVYGPHGRIVLVPDCGHWGLLYHPMVLEEVARFLSFPLGIVSLPTAPLALEAC
;
A
#
# COMPACT_ATOMS: atom_id res chain seq x y z
N MET A 1 3.14 -27.61 -7.62
CA MET A 1 2.51 -28.26 -6.45
C MET A 1 1.77 -27.20 -5.65
N ILE A 2 0.51 -27.43 -5.31
CA ILE A 2 -0.29 -26.50 -4.49
C ILE A 2 0.20 -26.60 -3.05
N ASN A 3 0.66 -25.50 -2.46
CA ASN A 3 1.09 -25.45 -1.07
C ASN A 3 -0.15 -25.28 -0.16
N LEU A 4 -0.55 -26.36 0.53
CA LEU A 4 -1.75 -26.38 1.38
C LEU A 4 -1.75 -25.31 2.48
N ARG A 5 -0.57 -24.93 2.99
CA ARG A 5 -0.45 -23.87 4.01
C ARG A 5 -0.84 -22.51 3.44
N ILE A 6 -0.45 -22.24 2.20
CA ILE A 6 -0.74 -20.96 1.53
C ILE A 6 -2.23 -20.86 1.21
N VAL A 7 -2.82 -21.95 0.72
CA VAL A 7 -4.27 -22.02 0.51
C VAL A 7 -5.01 -21.78 1.82
N GLY A 8 -4.57 -22.41 2.91
CA GLY A 8 -5.12 -22.17 4.25
C GLY A 8 -5.06 -20.70 4.66
N ASN A 9 -3.90 -20.06 4.49
CA ASN A 9 -3.70 -18.65 4.83
C ASN A 9 -4.59 -17.71 4.01
N GLU A 10 -4.74 -17.94 2.70
CA GLU A 10 -5.60 -17.13 1.83
C GLU A 10 -7.08 -17.29 2.22
N VAL A 11 -7.52 -18.52 2.51
CA VAL A 11 -8.88 -18.79 3.00
C VAL A 11 -9.12 -18.09 4.34
N SER A 12 -8.17 -18.16 5.27
CA SER A 12 -8.26 -17.45 6.55
C SER A 12 -8.26 -15.93 6.39
N ALA A 13 -7.48 -15.38 5.46
CA ALA A 13 -7.45 -13.95 5.16
C ALA A 13 -8.80 -13.45 4.62
N LEU A 14 -9.41 -14.21 3.70
CA LEU A 14 -10.75 -13.93 3.19
C LEU A 14 -11.82 -14.06 4.28
N GLY A 15 -11.75 -15.10 5.10
CA GLY A 15 -12.66 -15.28 6.24
C GLY A 15 -12.57 -14.12 7.23
N THR A 16 -11.35 -13.66 7.53
CA THR A 16 -11.10 -12.49 8.40
C THR A 16 -11.69 -11.21 7.81
N ALA A 17 -11.49 -10.96 6.51
CA ALA A 17 -12.06 -9.81 5.82
C ALA A 17 -13.61 -9.82 5.87
N ALA A 18 -14.23 -10.99 5.65
CA ALA A 18 -15.67 -11.14 5.70
C ALA A 18 -16.24 -10.87 7.11
N VAL A 19 -15.59 -11.40 8.15
CA VAL A 19 -15.97 -11.16 9.56
C VAL A 19 -15.80 -9.69 9.95
N ALA A 20 -14.78 -9.01 9.41
CA ALA A 20 -14.51 -7.61 9.70
C ALA A 20 -15.46 -6.64 8.99
N MET A 21 -16.13 -7.07 7.91
CA MET A 21 -16.93 -6.22 7.04
C MET A 21 -18.04 -5.40 7.74
N PRO A 22 -18.73 -5.89 8.79
CA PRO A 22 -19.68 -5.08 9.56
C PRO A 22 -19.03 -3.88 10.26
N LEU A 23 -17.73 -3.94 10.58
CA LEU A 23 -17.01 -2.86 11.26
C LEU A 23 -16.81 -1.63 10.35
N ARG A 24 -17.09 -1.73 9.05
CA ARG A 24 -17.02 -0.59 8.11
C ARG A 24 -17.88 0.60 8.54
N PHE A 25 -18.99 0.35 9.25
CA PHE A 25 -19.89 1.40 9.74
C PHE A 25 -19.31 2.15 10.93
N VAL A 26 -18.37 1.54 11.66
CA VAL A 26 -17.67 2.12 12.81
C VAL A 26 -16.37 2.83 12.39
N LEU A 27 -15.74 2.38 11.30
CA LEU A 27 -14.48 2.96 10.80
C LEU A 27 -14.60 4.39 10.24
N ARG A 28 -15.76 5.05 10.37
CA ARG A 28 -15.96 6.43 9.93
C ARG A 28 -15.14 7.40 10.76
N GLY A 29 -14.16 8.02 10.09
CA GLY A 29 -13.52 9.29 10.44
C GLY A 29 -12.97 9.37 11.86
N GLN A 30 -11.77 8.81 12.08
CA GLN A 30 -10.99 9.24 13.25
C GLN A 30 -10.59 10.70 13.04
N PRO A 31 -10.76 11.58 14.05
CA PRO A 31 -10.29 12.96 13.95
C PRO A 31 -8.80 12.98 13.63
N PHE A 32 -8.39 13.91 12.78
CA PHE A 32 -6.98 14.13 12.51
C PHE A 32 -6.30 14.63 13.78
N ASP A 33 -5.22 13.94 14.19
CA ASP A 33 -4.38 14.32 15.32
C ASP A 33 -3.09 14.98 14.81
N PRO A 34 -2.99 16.32 14.83
CA PRO A 34 -1.77 17.03 14.42
C PRO A 34 -0.60 16.81 15.39
N GLY A 35 -0.87 16.38 16.63
CA GLY A 35 0.13 16.09 17.66
C GLY A 35 0.66 14.66 17.63
N ALA A 36 0.16 13.81 16.72
CA ALA A 36 0.64 12.44 16.57
C ALA A 36 2.13 12.42 16.19
N PRO A 37 2.92 11.42 16.65
CA PRO A 37 4.33 11.28 16.29
C PRO A 37 4.58 11.29 14.78
N ASN A 38 3.64 10.76 13.99
CA ASN A 38 3.62 10.90 12.54
C ASN A 38 2.33 11.63 12.13
N PRO A 39 2.37 12.96 11.93
CA PRO A 39 1.17 13.74 11.65
C PRO A 39 0.71 13.58 10.19
N THR A 40 1.49 12.96 9.31
CA THR A 40 1.11 12.82 7.89
C THR A 40 -0.08 11.87 7.73
N PRO A 41 -1.17 12.30 7.08
CA PRO A 41 -2.30 11.42 6.79
C PRO A 41 -1.88 10.24 5.90
N VAL A 42 -2.39 9.05 6.21
CA VAL A 42 -2.23 7.84 5.40
C VAL A 42 -3.57 7.51 4.74
N VAL A 43 -3.62 7.59 3.41
CA VAL A 43 -4.80 7.23 2.62
C VAL A 43 -4.70 5.77 2.20
N LEU A 44 -5.66 4.97 2.64
CA LEU A 44 -5.78 3.54 2.38
C LEU A 44 -6.71 3.29 1.20
N VAL A 45 -6.23 2.57 0.19
CA VAL A 45 -6.92 2.33 -1.09
C VAL A 45 -7.12 0.83 -1.27
N HIS A 46 -8.36 0.35 -1.09
CA HIS A 46 -8.68 -1.07 -1.19
C HIS A 46 -8.60 -1.58 -2.65
N GLY A 47 -8.53 -2.90 -2.83
CA GLY A 47 -8.56 -3.54 -4.14
C GLY A 47 -9.96 -3.68 -4.76
N PHE A 48 -10.05 -4.39 -5.88
CA PHE A 48 -11.33 -4.72 -6.52
C PHE A 48 -12.22 -5.55 -5.57
N LEU A 49 -13.50 -5.18 -5.46
CA LEU A 49 -14.46 -5.74 -4.48
C LEU A 49 -14.01 -5.63 -3.00
N GLY A 50 -12.99 -4.81 -2.72
CA GLY A 50 -12.49 -4.58 -1.38
C GLY A 50 -13.32 -3.59 -0.57
N ASP A 51 -12.90 -3.41 0.68
CA ASP A 51 -13.53 -2.53 1.66
C ASP A 51 -12.45 -1.92 2.58
N PRO A 52 -12.68 -0.73 3.19
CA PRO A 52 -11.78 -0.16 4.19
C PRO A 52 -11.36 -1.10 5.33
N THR A 53 -12.22 -2.06 5.69
CA THR A 53 -11.96 -3.05 6.75
C THR A 53 -10.80 -3.99 6.41
N ASN A 54 -10.44 -4.15 5.13
CA ASN A 54 -9.29 -4.93 4.69
C ASN A 54 -7.97 -4.49 5.34
N PHE A 55 -7.88 -3.22 5.75
CA PHE A 55 -6.68 -2.64 6.35
C PHE A 55 -6.73 -2.59 7.87
N LEU A 56 -7.67 -3.23 8.56
CA LEU A 56 -7.79 -3.15 10.02
C LEU A 56 -6.52 -3.63 10.75
N ALA A 57 -5.96 -4.75 10.32
CA ALA A 57 -4.71 -5.27 10.89
C ALA A 57 -3.56 -4.27 10.71
N LEU A 58 -3.43 -3.72 9.49
CA LEU A 58 -2.43 -2.69 9.19
C LEU A 58 -2.64 -1.43 10.03
N ARG A 59 -3.87 -0.93 10.14
CA ARG A 59 -4.20 0.26 10.96
C ARG A 59 -3.82 0.04 12.41
N GLY A 60 -4.16 -1.11 12.99
CA GLY A 60 -3.79 -1.45 14.36
C GLY A 60 -2.27 -1.47 14.56
N HIS A 61 -1.56 -2.13 13.65
CA HIS A 61 -0.09 -2.24 13.70
C HIS A 61 0.63 -0.89 13.58
N LEU A 62 0.13 -0.03 12.69
CA LEU A 62 0.64 1.33 12.47
C LEU A 62 0.29 2.27 13.64
N ALA A 63 -0.92 2.19 14.19
CA ALA A 63 -1.36 3.01 15.32
C ALA A 63 -0.52 2.77 16.58
N ALA A 64 -0.17 1.49 16.83
CA ALA A 64 0.73 1.08 17.90
C ALA A 64 2.14 1.70 17.76
N ARG A 65 2.53 2.12 16.55
CA ARG A 65 3.81 2.78 16.23
C ARG A 65 3.69 4.29 16.03
N GLY A 66 2.55 4.89 16.37
CA GLY A 66 2.34 6.34 16.33
C GLY A 66 1.85 6.91 15.00
N ILE A 67 1.60 6.06 13.99
CA ILE A 67 0.91 6.46 12.75
C ILE A 67 -0.59 6.25 12.95
N ARG A 68 -1.35 7.33 13.18
CA ARG A 68 -2.75 7.22 13.62
C ARG A 68 -3.76 7.93 12.71
N ASN A 69 -3.28 8.79 11.82
CA ASN A 69 -4.10 9.60 10.93
C ASN A 69 -4.47 8.83 9.65
N PHE A 70 -5.53 8.02 9.71
CA PHE A 70 -5.96 7.20 8.57
C PHE A 70 -7.18 7.77 7.86
N VAL A 71 -7.14 7.76 6.52
CA VAL A 71 -8.29 8.05 5.65
C VAL A 71 -8.48 6.85 4.73
N SER A 72 -9.72 6.41 4.52
CA SER A 72 -10.01 5.35 3.56
C SER A 72 -10.63 5.92 2.30
N PHE A 73 -10.06 5.58 1.15
CA PHE A 73 -10.66 5.88 -0.15
C PHE A 73 -11.52 4.69 -0.58
N SER A 74 -12.84 4.85 -0.48
CA SER A 74 -13.82 3.85 -0.90
C SER A 74 -14.38 4.16 -2.28
N TYR A 75 -14.51 3.14 -3.12
CA TYR A 75 -15.05 3.29 -4.47
C TYR A 75 -15.88 2.07 -4.90
N PRO A 76 -16.88 2.25 -5.78
CA PRO A 76 -17.68 1.13 -6.29
C PRO A 76 -16.79 0.18 -7.12
N PRO A 77 -17.14 -1.11 -7.24
CA PRO A 77 -16.31 -2.10 -7.93
C PRO A 77 -16.26 -1.85 -9.44
N ARG A 78 -15.37 -0.94 -9.84
CA ARG A 78 -15.12 -0.53 -11.23
C ARG A 78 -13.65 -0.76 -11.55
N LEU A 79 -13.39 -1.14 -12.80
CA LEU A 79 -12.04 -1.37 -13.32
C LEU A 79 -11.46 -0.15 -14.05
N ASP A 80 -12.20 0.96 -14.16
CA ASP A 80 -11.71 2.23 -14.73
C ASP A 80 -10.77 2.93 -13.72
N TRP A 81 -9.58 2.37 -13.55
CA TRP A 81 -8.59 2.81 -12.56
C TRP A 81 -8.04 4.19 -12.88
N GLN A 82 -7.99 4.62 -14.15
CA GLN A 82 -7.61 5.98 -14.51
C GLN A 82 -8.58 7.00 -13.92
N ARG A 83 -9.89 6.80 -14.10
CA ARG A 83 -10.91 7.67 -13.52
C ARG A 83 -10.90 7.61 -12.00
N LEU A 84 -10.65 6.44 -11.42
CA LEU A 84 -10.51 6.28 -9.98
C LEU A 84 -9.30 7.03 -9.43
N ALA A 85 -8.17 7.06 -10.14
CA ALA A 85 -7.00 7.84 -9.74
C ALA A 85 -7.29 9.35 -9.72
N CYS A 86 -8.02 9.87 -10.71
CA CYS A 86 -8.48 11.26 -10.68
C CYS A 86 -9.38 11.56 -9.47
N ARG A 87 -10.22 10.59 -9.05
CA ARG A 87 -11.04 10.71 -7.83
C ARG A 87 -10.19 10.63 -6.56
N LEU A 88 -9.19 9.76 -6.54
CA LEU A 88 -8.23 9.67 -5.45
C LEU A 88 -7.48 10.98 -5.30
N GLY A 89 -7.02 11.60 -6.39
CA GLY A 89 -6.35 12.91 -6.36
C GLY A 89 -7.20 14.00 -5.71
N ARG A 90 -8.49 14.09 -6.07
CA ARG A 90 -9.43 15.01 -5.40
C ARG A 90 -9.60 14.70 -3.91
N THR A 91 -9.58 13.43 -3.53
CA THR A 91 -9.64 13.01 -2.13
C THR A 91 -8.38 13.44 -1.38
N VAL A 92 -7.20 13.25 -1.98
CA VAL A 92 -5.91 13.70 -1.42
C VAL A 92 -5.90 15.21 -1.20
N GLU A 93 -6.35 16.00 -2.16
CA GLU A 93 -6.48 17.46 -1.99
C GLU A 93 -7.45 17.81 -0.85
N ALA A 94 -8.62 17.17 -0.81
CA ALA A 94 -9.58 17.40 0.27
C ALA A 94 -9.02 17.04 1.66
N VAL A 95 -8.24 15.97 1.76
CA VAL A 95 -7.55 15.58 3.01
C VAL A 95 -6.51 16.63 3.39
N CYS A 96 -5.68 17.08 2.46
CA CYS A 96 -4.67 18.12 2.72
C CYS A 96 -5.34 19.42 3.19
N LEU A 97 -6.41 19.85 2.52
CA LEU A 97 -7.18 21.04 2.90
C LEU A 97 -7.83 20.91 4.28
N ALA A 98 -8.44 19.75 4.59
CA ALA A 98 -9.15 19.54 5.86
C ALA A 98 -8.20 19.38 7.06
N THR A 99 -6.99 18.86 6.84
CA THR A 99 -6.03 18.55 7.91
C THR A 99 -4.92 19.59 8.05
N GLY A 100 -4.73 20.45 7.05
CA GLY A 100 -3.59 21.36 6.95
C GLY A 100 -2.27 20.67 6.58
N ALA A 101 -2.28 19.34 6.35
CA ALA A 101 -1.10 18.62 5.92
C ALA A 101 -0.71 19.03 4.49
N SER A 102 0.59 19.22 4.24
CA SER A 102 1.10 19.56 2.90
C SER A 102 1.04 18.38 1.93
N GLN A 103 1.18 17.16 2.46
CA GLN A 103 1.23 15.91 1.71
C GLN A 103 0.56 14.77 2.49
N VAL A 104 0.30 13.66 1.79
CA VAL A 104 -0.19 12.39 2.36
C VAL A 104 0.71 11.22 1.95
N ASP A 105 0.65 10.13 2.69
CA ASP A 105 1.15 8.83 2.23
C ASP A 105 -0.01 7.98 1.68
N LEU A 106 0.25 7.17 0.66
CA LEU A 106 -0.72 6.24 0.09
C LEU A 106 -0.33 4.79 0.40
N VAL A 107 -1.29 3.97 0.80
CA VAL A 107 -1.14 2.51 0.86
C VAL A 107 -2.27 1.87 0.06
N GLY A 108 -1.92 1.14 -0.99
CA GLY A 108 -2.90 0.50 -1.86
C GLY A 108 -2.68 -1.00 -1.98
N HIS A 109 -3.77 -1.77 -1.93
CA HIS A 109 -3.76 -3.22 -2.18
C HIS A 109 -4.33 -3.52 -3.57
N SER A 110 -3.69 -4.42 -4.32
CA SER A 110 -4.17 -4.89 -5.61
C SER A 110 -4.47 -3.72 -6.57
N LEU A 111 -5.70 -3.64 -7.10
CA LEU A 111 -6.19 -2.51 -7.90
C LEU A 111 -5.99 -1.14 -7.21
N GLY A 112 -6.11 -1.06 -5.89
CA GLY A 112 -5.91 0.17 -5.13
C GLY A 112 -4.47 0.67 -5.18
N GLY A 113 -3.50 -0.25 -5.21
CA GLY A 113 -2.09 0.09 -5.41
C GLY A 113 -1.82 0.62 -6.83
N LEU A 114 -2.47 0.04 -7.84
CA LEU A 114 -2.39 0.55 -9.22
C LEU A 114 -2.97 1.96 -9.34
N ILE A 115 -4.12 2.22 -8.70
CA ILE A 115 -4.76 3.55 -8.66
C ILE A 115 -3.84 4.58 -7.98
N ALA A 116 -3.26 4.22 -6.84
CA ALA A 116 -2.35 5.08 -6.09
C ALA A 116 -1.07 5.40 -6.89
N ARG A 117 -0.48 4.38 -7.52
CA ARG A 117 0.69 4.55 -8.37
C ARG A 117 0.39 5.45 -9.57
N TYR A 118 -0.70 5.18 -10.29
CA TYR A 118 -1.05 5.97 -11.47
C TYR A 118 -1.32 7.45 -11.13
N LEU A 119 -1.92 7.75 -9.97
CA LEU A 119 -2.04 9.14 -9.50
C LEU A 119 -0.67 9.82 -9.40
N THR A 120 0.35 9.12 -8.88
CA THR A 120 1.70 9.68 -8.78
C THR A 120 2.45 9.78 -10.10
N GLU A 121 2.11 8.95 -11.09
CA GLU A 121 2.68 9.02 -12.44
C GLU A 121 2.13 10.21 -13.24
N MET A 122 0.83 10.52 -13.06
CA MET A 122 0.12 11.56 -13.78
C MET A 122 0.28 12.96 -13.16
N GLY A 123 0.52 13.03 -11.85
CA GLY A 123 0.71 14.28 -11.14
C GLY A 123 2.16 14.79 -11.18
N ASP A 124 2.36 15.99 -10.64
CA ASP A 124 3.69 16.54 -10.33
C ASP A 124 4.31 15.95 -9.04
N GLY A 125 3.60 15.02 -8.39
CA GLY A 125 4.01 14.42 -7.12
C GLY A 125 3.88 15.37 -5.92
N GLY A 126 3.26 16.55 -6.05
CA GLY A 126 3.28 17.61 -5.04
C GLY A 126 2.64 17.22 -3.70
N ARG A 127 1.50 16.52 -3.74
CA ARG A 127 0.72 16.14 -2.54
C ARG A 127 0.97 14.72 -2.01
N VAL A 128 1.72 13.89 -2.73
CA VAL A 128 1.96 12.49 -2.33
C VAL A 128 3.41 12.34 -1.90
N ARG A 129 3.62 12.08 -0.61
CA ARG A 129 4.94 11.93 0.00
C ARG A 129 5.56 10.56 -0.28
N ARG A 130 4.76 9.50 -0.13
CA ARG A 130 5.15 8.09 -0.29
C ARG A 130 4.00 7.27 -0.86
N VAL A 131 4.34 6.20 -1.57
CA VAL A 131 3.40 5.17 -2.01
C VAL A 131 3.86 3.80 -1.56
N VAL A 132 2.97 3.03 -0.96
CA VAL A 132 3.15 1.61 -0.68
C VAL A 132 2.14 0.82 -1.49
N THR A 133 2.58 -0.17 -2.24
CA THR A 133 1.70 -1.06 -2.99
C THR A 133 1.83 -2.49 -2.51
N LEU A 134 0.70 -3.15 -2.22
CA LEU A 134 0.64 -4.54 -1.79
C LEU A 134 0.00 -5.38 -2.91
N GLY A 135 0.81 -6.19 -3.60
CA GLY A 135 0.33 -7.09 -4.66
C GLY A 135 -0.36 -6.33 -5.80
N ALA A 136 0.17 -5.18 -6.19
CA ALA A 136 -0.42 -4.33 -7.22
C ALA A 136 0.22 -4.61 -8.59
N PRO A 137 -0.57 -4.76 -9.67
CA PRO A 137 -0.01 -4.95 -11.01
C PRO A 137 1.01 -3.88 -11.37
N TYR A 138 2.15 -4.31 -11.92
CA TYR A 138 3.27 -3.42 -12.21
C TYR A 138 3.31 -3.02 -13.68
N PHE A 139 2.48 -2.03 -14.05
CA PHE A 139 2.44 -1.46 -15.41
C PHE A 139 2.91 0.00 -15.41
N ALA A 140 3.99 0.28 -14.67
CA ALA A 140 4.48 1.63 -14.50
C ALA A 140 5.28 2.07 -15.72
N THR A 141 4.94 3.24 -16.29
CA THR A 141 5.79 3.90 -17.30
C THR A 141 6.84 4.79 -16.66
N ARG A 142 6.63 5.17 -15.38
CA ARG A 142 7.56 5.90 -14.52
C ARG A 142 7.52 5.31 -13.12
N ILE A 143 8.67 5.14 -12.50
CA ILE A 143 8.76 4.66 -11.12
C ILE A 143 8.55 5.88 -10.20
N PRO A 144 7.55 5.88 -9.29
CA PRO A 144 7.39 6.98 -8.34
C PRO A 144 8.66 7.14 -7.50
N PRO A 145 9.10 8.38 -7.24
CA PRO A 145 10.40 8.63 -6.60
C PRO A 145 10.51 8.05 -5.19
N ARG A 146 9.38 7.75 -4.52
CA ARG A 146 9.31 7.18 -3.17
C ARG A 146 8.22 6.10 -3.07
N GLU A 147 8.46 4.99 -3.76
CA GLU A 147 7.62 3.80 -3.72
C GLU A 147 8.28 2.65 -2.94
N LEU A 148 7.46 1.92 -2.16
CA LEU A 148 7.73 0.57 -1.66
C LEU A 148 6.70 -0.39 -2.27
N ALA A 149 7.16 -1.37 -3.06
CA ALA A 149 6.30 -2.38 -3.65
C ALA A 149 6.51 -3.72 -2.95
N ILE A 150 5.43 -4.32 -2.44
CA ILE A 150 5.48 -5.61 -1.72
C ILE A 150 4.63 -6.63 -2.47
N PHE A 151 5.20 -7.79 -2.76
CA PHE A 151 4.52 -8.88 -3.46
C PHE A 151 4.58 -10.18 -2.65
N GLY A 152 3.54 -11.00 -2.76
CA GLY A 152 3.58 -12.38 -2.27
C GLY A 152 4.23 -13.29 -3.31
N ALA A 153 5.13 -14.18 -2.90
CA ALA A 153 5.76 -15.13 -3.82
C ALA A 153 4.78 -16.14 -4.43
N TYR A 154 3.62 -16.31 -3.81
CA TYR A 154 2.55 -17.22 -4.24
C TYR A 154 1.25 -16.48 -4.56
N ASP A 155 1.36 -15.23 -5.02
CA ASP A 155 0.22 -14.44 -5.48
C ASP A 155 -0.29 -14.97 -6.85
N PHE A 156 -1.50 -15.52 -6.85
CA PHE A 156 -2.14 -16.08 -8.05
C PHE A 156 -2.75 -15.03 -8.99
N PHE A 157 -2.94 -13.80 -8.51
CA PHE A 157 -3.58 -12.73 -9.28
C PHE A 157 -2.57 -11.77 -9.87
N VAL A 158 -1.52 -11.47 -9.11
CA VAL A 158 -0.49 -10.52 -9.48
C VAL A 158 0.86 -11.20 -9.33
N VAL A 159 1.39 -11.66 -10.45
CA VAL A 159 2.72 -12.27 -10.49
C VAL A 159 3.76 -11.21 -10.11
N PRO A 160 4.63 -11.49 -9.14
CA PRO A 160 5.70 -10.57 -8.77
C PRO A 160 6.58 -10.26 -9.99
N PRO A 161 6.99 -9.00 -10.20
CA PRO A 161 7.89 -8.66 -11.28
C PRO A 161 9.22 -9.39 -11.11
N HIS A 162 9.79 -9.88 -12.22
CA HIS A 162 11.09 -10.54 -12.19
C HIS A 162 12.16 -9.57 -11.65
N PRO A 163 13.11 -10.00 -10.81
CA PRO A 163 14.11 -9.12 -10.19
C PRO A 163 14.91 -8.26 -11.18
N VAL A 164 15.07 -8.73 -12.41
CA VAL A 164 15.77 -8.04 -13.52
C VAL A 164 14.93 -6.90 -14.14
N TYR A 165 13.60 -7.00 -14.09
CA TYR A 165 12.68 -6.04 -14.73
C TYR A 165 11.87 -5.22 -13.70
N GLY A 166 12.05 -5.50 -12.41
CA GLY A 166 11.45 -4.74 -11.33
C GLY A 166 12.25 -3.46 -11.03
N PRO A 167 11.62 -2.40 -10.47
CA PRO A 167 12.33 -1.23 -9.97
C PRO A 167 13.47 -1.65 -9.03
N HIS A 168 14.71 -1.39 -9.47
CA HIS A 168 15.94 -1.77 -8.79
C HIS A 168 15.91 -1.25 -7.33
N GLY A 169 15.86 -2.18 -6.36
CA GLY A 169 16.10 -1.91 -4.94
C GLY A 169 14.90 -1.53 -4.07
N ARG A 170 13.65 -1.63 -4.55
CA ARG A 170 12.45 -1.22 -3.75
C ARG A 170 11.27 -2.20 -3.79
N ILE A 171 11.55 -3.43 -4.20
CA ILE A 171 10.60 -4.54 -4.16
C ILE A 171 10.93 -5.44 -2.97
N VAL A 172 9.92 -5.72 -2.16
CA VAL A 172 9.97 -6.77 -1.14
C VAL A 172 9.14 -7.95 -1.61
N LEU A 173 9.77 -9.11 -1.74
CA LEU A 173 9.07 -10.37 -2.00
C LEU A 173 8.89 -11.12 -0.69
N VAL A 174 7.65 -11.46 -0.35
CA VAL A 174 7.32 -12.21 0.87
C VAL A 174 7.18 -13.68 0.51
N PRO A 175 8.11 -14.55 0.98
CA PRO A 175 8.22 -15.91 0.50
C PRO A 175 6.98 -16.76 0.79
N ASP A 176 6.36 -16.65 1.97
CA ASP A 176 5.23 -17.52 2.37
C ASP A 176 3.87 -16.81 2.28
N CYS A 177 3.67 -15.96 1.28
CA CYS A 177 2.50 -15.10 1.18
C CYS A 177 1.81 -15.17 -0.19
N GLY A 178 0.48 -15.24 -0.18
CA GLY A 178 -0.38 -15.05 -1.35
C GLY A 178 -0.94 -13.63 -1.43
N HIS A 179 -1.98 -13.43 -2.25
CA HIS A 179 -2.52 -12.10 -2.57
C HIS A 179 -3.23 -11.43 -1.40
N TRP A 180 -4.06 -12.18 -0.69
CA TRP A 180 -4.85 -11.68 0.44
C TRP A 180 -4.04 -11.70 1.73
N GLY A 181 -3.13 -12.65 1.87
CA GLY A 181 -2.19 -12.74 2.98
C GLY A 181 -1.39 -11.44 3.17
N LEU A 182 -1.13 -10.69 2.09
CA LEU A 182 -0.40 -9.42 2.15
C LEU A 182 -1.04 -8.40 3.11
N LEU A 183 -2.36 -8.45 3.32
CA LEU A 183 -3.07 -7.53 4.22
C LEU A 183 -2.84 -7.83 5.70
N TYR A 184 -2.37 -9.03 6.03
CA TYR A 184 -2.29 -9.54 7.40
C TYR A 184 -0.89 -10.05 7.77
N HIS A 185 -0.03 -10.30 6.79
CA HIS A 185 1.26 -10.94 7.01
C HIS A 185 2.19 -10.04 7.85
N PRO A 186 2.74 -10.52 8.99
CA PRO A 186 3.50 -9.68 9.93
C PRO A 186 4.68 -8.93 9.30
N MET A 187 5.43 -9.60 8.41
CA MET A 187 6.52 -8.97 7.67
C MET A 187 6.01 -7.77 6.85
N VAL A 188 4.87 -7.90 6.17
CA VAL A 188 4.30 -6.81 5.37
C VAL A 188 3.96 -5.63 6.28
N LEU A 189 3.26 -5.89 7.40
CA LEU A 189 2.87 -4.85 8.33
C LEU A 189 4.09 -4.07 8.87
N GLU A 190 5.18 -4.79 9.15
CA GLU A 190 6.43 -4.19 9.62
C GLU A 190 7.16 -3.39 8.53
N GLU A 191 7.25 -3.92 7.31
CA GLU A 191 7.85 -3.21 6.18
C GLU A 191 7.12 -1.89 5.89
N VAL A 192 5.78 -1.92 5.89
CA VAL A 192 4.97 -0.70 5.72
C VAL A 192 5.23 0.29 6.85
N ALA A 193 5.22 -0.17 8.11
CA ALA A 193 5.47 0.71 9.26
C ALA A 193 6.85 1.37 9.19
N ARG A 194 7.89 0.60 8.86
CA ARG A 194 9.26 1.11 8.75
C ARG A 194 9.36 2.16 7.65
N PHE A 195 8.80 1.89 6.48
CA PHE A 195 8.86 2.81 5.35
C PHE A 195 8.11 4.12 5.59
N LEU A 196 6.93 4.07 6.21
CA LEU A 196 6.14 5.26 6.54
C LEU A 196 6.74 6.08 7.70
N SER A 197 7.49 5.44 8.59
CA SER A 197 8.11 6.11 9.76
C SER A 197 9.52 6.68 9.48
N PHE A 198 10.17 6.27 8.39
CA PHE A 198 11.56 6.67 8.13
C PHE A 198 11.68 8.20 7.93
N PRO A 199 12.71 8.88 8.45
CA PRO A 199 12.95 10.31 8.15
C PRO A 199 13.37 10.50 6.69
N LEU A 200 12.86 11.54 6.03
CA LEU A 200 13.13 11.82 4.61
C LEU A 200 14.61 12.11 4.26
N GLY A 201 15.48 12.32 5.24
CA GLY A 201 16.87 12.77 5.07
C GLY A 201 17.96 11.70 5.15
N ILE A 202 17.65 10.43 5.47
CA ILE A 202 18.65 9.36 5.69
C ILE A 202 18.55 8.26 4.61
N VAL A 203 18.07 8.58 3.41
CA VAL A 203 18.14 7.63 2.29
C VAL A 203 19.50 7.75 1.64
N SER A 204 20.51 7.10 2.24
CA SER A 204 21.61 6.55 1.45
C SER A 204 21.00 5.41 0.64
N LEU A 205 20.81 5.64 -0.66
CA LEU A 205 20.44 4.56 -1.57
C LEU A 205 21.51 3.47 -1.43
N PRO A 206 21.15 2.20 -1.17
CA PRO A 206 22.13 1.14 -1.31
C PRO A 206 22.63 1.19 -2.75
N THR A 207 23.92 1.46 -2.90
CA THR A 207 24.63 1.33 -4.18
C THR A 207 24.31 -0.07 -4.70
N ALA A 208 23.78 -0.15 -5.92
CA ALA A 208 23.63 -1.43 -6.60
C ALA A 208 24.95 -2.20 -6.48
N PRO A 209 24.94 -3.49 -6.15
CA PRO A 209 26.15 -4.28 -6.33
C PRO A 209 26.55 -4.15 -7.80
N LEU A 210 27.79 -3.73 -8.00
CA LEU A 210 28.44 -3.63 -9.30
C LEU A 210 28.13 -4.89 -10.11
N ALA A 211 27.69 -4.67 -11.36
CA ALA A 211 27.49 -5.73 -12.32
C ALA A 211 28.81 -6.46 -12.60
N LEU A 212 28.66 -7.72 -13.04
CA LEU A 212 29.65 -8.59 -13.68
C LEU A 212 30.81 -9.06 -12.79
N GLU A 213 30.86 -10.36 -12.53
CA GLU A 213 31.83 -11.25 -13.17
C GLU A 213 31.30 -12.70 -13.09
N ALA A 214 31.10 -13.32 -14.26
CA ALA A 214 31.52 -14.69 -14.59
C ALA A 214 30.79 -15.15 -15.87
N CYS A 215 31.63 -15.39 -16.88
CA CYS A 215 31.48 -16.16 -18.12
C CYS A 215 30.12 -16.77 -18.49
#